data_AF-A0A7S3N1U2-F1
#
_entry.id   AF-A0A7S3N1U2-F1
#
_cell.length_a   1.000
_cell.length_b   1.000
_cell.length_c   1.000
_cell.angle_alpha   90.00
_cell.angle_beta   90.00
_cell.angle_gamma   90.00
#
_symmetry.space_group_name_H-M   'P 1'
#
loop_
_entity.id
_entity.type
_entity.pdbx_description
1 polymer ?
#
loop_
_entity_poly.entity_id
_entity_poly.type
_entity_poly.pdbx_seq_one_letter_code
_entity_poly.pdbx_strand_id
1 'polypeptide(L)'
;HWELRVEIWDAGGIISDDMIGFTSIDLEDRYYGNPYMTSTRVLETYKKAVELKKASLEAIDLSKNADKAREMDKVKAEIDEIARMLNSIKAKGQHKIPVEFRELVHPDKKQSQGIVEMWAEVFPSEEAAKHPVQTVKPPSREEYEIRLVLWETRDVKIPNGTSV
;
A
#
# COMPACT_ATOMS: atom_id res chain seq x y z
N HIS A 1 -14.15 -0.15 9.88
CA HIS A 1 -12.96 -1.00 9.96
C HIS A 1 -12.72 -1.63 8.61
N TRP A 2 -11.69 -1.14 7.92
CA TRP A 2 -11.31 -1.61 6.59
C TRP A 2 -10.08 -2.50 6.74
N GLU A 3 -10.23 -3.79 6.46
CA GLU A 3 -9.15 -4.77 6.56
C GLU A 3 -8.89 -5.37 5.18
N LEU A 4 -7.64 -5.34 4.73
CA LEU A 4 -7.17 -6.08 3.58
C LEU A 4 -6.60 -7.41 4.06
N ARG A 5 -7.29 -8.50 3.73
CA ARG A 5 -6.80 -9.85 3.96
C ARG A 5 -6.09 -10.36 2.70
N VAL A 6 -4.85 -10.80 2.86
CA VAL A 6 -4.04 -11.41 1.81
C VAL A 6 -3.88 -12.88 2.14
N GLU A 7 -4.40 -13.75 1.28
CA GLU A 7 -4.35 -15.20 1.44
C GLU A 7 -3.43 -15.81 0.38
N ILE A 8 -2.57 -16.73 0.80
CA ILE A 8 -1.64 -17.46 -0.05
C ILE A 8 -2.11 -18.91 -0.14
N TRP A 9 -2.27 -19.37 -1.37
CA TRP A 9 -2.80 -20.69 -1.69
C TRP A 9 -1.81 -21.45 -2.58
N ASP A 10 -1.69 -22.75 -2.36
CA ASP A 10 -1.00 -23.68 -3.24
C ASP A 10 -1.98 -24.15 -4.32
N ALA A 11 -1.74 -23.70 -5.55
CA ALA A 11 -2.55 -24.03 -6.70
C ALA A 11 -2.04 -25.34 -7.32
N GLY A 12 -2.82 -26.42 -7.19
CA GLY A 12 -2.43 -27.73 -7.71
C GLY A 12 -2.68 -28.92 -6.79
N GLY A 13 -3.46 -28.75 -5.72
CA GLY A 13 -3.91 -29.89 -4.92
C GLY A 13 -4.73 -30.87 -5.75
N ILE A 14 -4.70 -32.15 -5.35
CA ILE A 14 -5.34 -33.25 -6.11
C ILE A 14 -6.87 -33.05 -6.19
N ILE A 15 -7.47 -32.38 -5.21
CA ILE A 15 -8.92 -32.22 -5.07
C ILE A 15 -9.32 -30.73 -5.02
N SER A 16 -8.54 -29.91 -4.34
CA SER A 16 -8.74 -28.46 -4.22
C SER A 16 -7.43 -27.77 -3.92
N ASP A 17 -7.37 -26.46 -4.13
CA ASP A 17 -6.23 -25.65 -3.69
C ASP A 17 -6.12 -25.70 -2.16
N ASP A 18 -4.89 -25.75 -1.66
CA ASP A 18 -4.58 -25.85 -0.23
C ASP A 18 -4.09 -24.49 0.28
N MET A 19 -4.69 -23.99 1.35
CA MET A 19 -4.26 -22.72 1.95
C MET A 19 -2.90 -22.89 2.64
N ILE A 20 -1.95 -22.03 2.29
CA ILE A 20 -0.65 -21.94 2.96
C ILE A 20 -0.80 -21.08 4.22
N GLY A 21 -1.47 -19.93 4.10
CA GLY A 21 -1.76 -19.03 5.23
C GLY A 21 -2.23 -17.66 4.77
N PHE A 22 -2.48 -16.77 5.71
CA PHE A 22 -2.94 -15.41 5.46
C PHE A 22 -2.25 -14.38 6.35
N THR A 23 -2.29 -13.13 5.92
CA THR A 23 -1.98 -11.95 6.74
C THR A 23 -3.04 -10.88 6.52
N SER A 24 -3.26 -10.04 7.51
CA SER A 24 -4.20 -8.90 7.41
C SER A 24 -3.50 -7.57 7.59
N ILE A 25 -4.03 -6.55 6.92
CA ILE A 25 -3.57 -5.17 6.96
C ILE A 25 -4.78 -4.28 7.29
N ASP A 26 -4.70 -3.52 8.37
CA ASP A 26 -5.65 -2.45 8.65
C ASP A 26 -5.41 -1.29 7.68
N LEU A 27 -6.40 -1.03 6.83
CA LEU A 27 -6.35 0.02 5.81
C LEU A 27 -6.65 1.40 6.37
N GLU A 28 -7.38 1.52 7.49
CA GLU A 28 -7.64 2.81 8.13
C GLU A 28 -6.34 3.35 8.71
N ASP A 29 -5.65 2.55 9.52
CA ASP A 29 -4.35 2.90 10.08
C ASP A 29 -3.32 3.16 8.98
N ARG A 30 -3.35 2.37 7.89
CA ARG A 30 -2.47 2.60 6.74
C ARG A 30 -2.73 3.95 6.07
N TYR A 31 -4.00 4.27 5.85
CA TYR A 31 -4.40 5.48 5.13
C TYR A 31 -4.18 6.74 5.97
N TYR A 32 -4.51 6.70 7.27
CA TYR A 32 -4.36 7.83 8.19
C TYR A 32 -2.96 7.99 8.75
N GLY A 33 -2.23 6.88 8.90
CA GLY A 33 -0.86 6.86 9.40
C GLY A 33 0.17 7.42 8.41
N ASN A 34 -0.20 7.61 7.15
CA ASN A 34 0.68 8.15 6.12
C ASN A 34 0.63 9.71 6.11
N PRO A 35 1.68 10.42 6.54
CA PRO A 35 1.68 11.88 6.61
C PRO A 35 1.55 12.54 5.24
N TYR A 36 2.03 11.89 4.18
CA TYR A 36 1.90 12.37 2.80
C TYR A 36 0.42 12.36 2.37
N MET A 37 -0.28 11.27 2.62
CA MET A 37 -1.70 11.13 2.29
C MET A 37 -2.56 12.09 3.12
N THR A 38 -2.32 12.15 4.42
CA THR A 38 -3.04 13.06 5.33
C THR A 38 -2.84 14.53 4.92
N SER A 39 -1.60 14.95 4.65
CA SER A 39 -1.31 16.34 4.25
C SER A 39 -1.91 16.70 2.89
N THR A 40 -1.82 15.79 1.91
CA THR A 40 -2.39 16.00 0.57
C THR A 40 -3.91 16.12 0.66
N ARG A 41 -4.57 15.22 1.40
CA ARG A 41 -6.04 15.20 1.54
C ARG A 41 -6.57 16.43 2.26
N VAL A 42 -5.88 16.89 3.31
CA VAL A 42 -6.24 18.13 4.03
C VAL A 42 -6.20 19.30 3.06
N LEU A 43 -5.13 19.43 2.27
CA LEU A 43 -5.00 20.51 1.28
C LEU A 43 -6.01 20.40 0.14
N GLU A 44 -6.33 19.20 -0.35
CA GLU A 44 -7.36 19.02 -1.38
C GLU A 44 -8.75 19.36 -0.87
N THR A 45 -9.07 18.99 0.37
CA THR A 45 -10.34 19.37 1.01
C THR A 45 -10.42 20.88 1.19
N TYR A 46 -9.31 21.49 1.63
CA TYR A 46 -9.22 22.93 1.76
C TYR A 46 -9.40 23.63 0.41
N LYS A 47 -8.75 23.13 -0.64
CA LYS A 47 -8.91 23.62 -2.01
C LYS A 47 -10.37 23.60 -2.45
N LYS A 48 -11.08 22.48 -2.23
CA LYS A 48 -12.50 22.35 -2.57
C LYS A 48 -13.35 23.40 -1.85
N ALA A 49 -13.10 23.64 -0.56
CA ALA A 49 -13.82 24.66 0.20
C ALA A 49 -13.57 26.07 -0.34
N VAL A 50 -12.34 26.39 -0.74
CA VAL A 50 -11.98 27.69 -1.31
C VAL A 50 -12.56 27.87 -2.73
N GLU A 51 -12.57 26.82 -3.56
CA GLU A 51 -13.22 26.85 -4.89
C GLU A 51 -14.74 27.06 -4.79
N LEU A 52 -15.40 26.52 -3.77
CA LEU A 52 -16.82 26.81 -3.51
C LEU A 52 -17.06 28.28 -3.15
N LYS A 53 -16.16 28.88 -2.35
CA LYS A 53 -16.21 30.33 -2.07
C LYS A 53 -16.00 31.14 -3.34
N LYS A 54 -15.04 30.76 -4.18
CA LYS A 54 -14.81 31.38 -5.49
C LYS A 54 -16.06 31.33 -6.37
N ALA A 55 -16.68 30.16 -6.52
CA ALA A 55 -17.90 30.00 -7.30
C ALA A 55 -19.06 30.87 -6.76
N SER A 56 -19.17 30.99 -5.44
CA SER A 56 -20.17 31.86 -4.79
C SER A 56 -19.93 33.34 -5.09
N LEU A 57 -18.66 33.78 -5.18
CA LEU A 57 -18.28 35.15 -5.52
C LEU A 57 -18.43 35.44 -7.02
N GLU A 58 -18.20 34.46 -7.89
CA GLU A 58 -18.40 34.58 -9.35
C GLU A 58 -19.86 34.80 -9.73
N ALA A 59 -20.81 34.35 -8.89
CA ALA A 59 -22.24 34.61 -9.06
C ALA A 59 -22.66 36.05 -8.74
N ILE A 60 -21.77 36.88 -8.18
CA ILE A 60 -22.02 38.27 -7.79
C ILE A 60 -21.48 39.21 -8.88
N ASP A 61 -22.19 40.28 -9.18
CA ASP A 61 -21.66 41.38 -10.01
C ASP A 61 -20.60 42.17 -9.23
N LEU A 62 -19.35 41.72 -9.33
CA LEU A 62 -18.20 42.30 -8.61
C LEU A 62 -17.90 43.75 -9.04
N SER A 63 -18.31 44.18 -10.23
CA SER A 63 -18.11 45.56 -10.69
C SER A 63 -18.85 46.58 -9.82
N LYS A 64 -19.91 46.12 -9.15
CA LYS A 64 -20.73 46.92 -8.24
C LYS A 64 -20.36 46.74 -6.77
N ASN A 65 -19.41 45.88 -6.44
CA ASN A 65 -19.02 45.60 -5.07
C ASN A 65 -17.49 45.43 -4.93
N ALA A 66 -16.82 46.55 -4.62
CA ALA A 66 -15.37 46.61 -4.48
C ALA A 66 -14.82 45.71 -3.35
N ASP A 67 -15.58 45.50 -2.27
CA ASP A 67 -15.16 44.63 -1.17
C ASP A 67 -15.18 43.15 -1.60
N LYS A 68 -16.21 42.74 -2.34
CA LYS A 68 -16.29 41.39 -2.91
C LYS A 68 -15.23 41.16 -3.99
N ALA A 69 -14.88 42.18 -4.77
CA ALA A 69 -13.76 42.10 -5.71
C ALA A 69 -12.42 41.86 -4.99
N ARG A 70 -12.15 42.55 -3.87
CA ARG A 70 -10.98 42.31 -3.03
C ARG A 70 -10.99 40.91 -2.40
N GLU A 71 -12.17 40.42 -2.02
CA GLU A 71 -12.34 39.05 -1.51
C GLU A 71 -12.00 38.00 -2.58
N MET A 72 -12.45 38.22 -3.82
CA MET A 72 -12.13 37.37 -4.97
C MET A 72 -10.61 37.29 -5.22
N ASP A 73 -9.90 38.42 -5.14
CA ASP A 73 -8.45 38.44 -5.32
C ASP A 73 -7.72 37.65 -4.24
N LYS A 74 -8.18 37.73 -2.99
CA LYS A 74 -7.65 36.91 -1.88
C LYS A 74 -7.90 35.42 -2.10
N VAL A 75 -9.11 35.06 -2.51
CA VAL A 75 -9.49 33.67 -2.80
C VAL A 75 -8.63 33.09 -3.93
N LYS A 76 -8.38 33.86 -5.00
CA LYS A 76 -7.48 33.43 -6.08
C LYS A 76 -6.05 33.23 -5.60
N ALA A 77 -5.50 34.17 -4.83
CA ALA A 77 -4.17 34.05 -4.25
C ALA A 77 -4.03 32.81 -3.34
N GLU A 78 -5.07 32.52 -2.57
CA GLU A 78 -5.14 31.34 -1.70
C GLU A 78 -5.18 30.03 -2.51
N ILE A 79 -5.95 29.96 -3.60
CA ILE A 79 -5.95 28.81 -4.52
C ILE A 79 -4.54 28.58 -5.10
N ASP A 80 -3.85 29.64 -5.51
CA ASP A 80 -2.49 29.57 -6.05
C ASP A 80 -1.47 29.10 -5.00
N GLU A 81 -1.65 29.51 -3.74
CA GLU A 81 -0.83 29.03 -2.62
C GLU A 81 -1.06 27.54 -2.34
N ILE A 82 -2.33 27.10 -2.28
CA ILE A 82 -2.68 25.68 -2.11
C ILE A 82 -2.12 24.83 -3.25
N ALA A 83 -2.22 25.31 -4.50
CA ALA A 83 -1.65 24.63 -5.65
C ALA A 83 -0.12 24.49 -5.53
N ARG A 84 0.58 25.52 -5.05
CA ARG A 84 2.03 25.46 -4.78
C ARG A 84 2.37 24.46 -3.68
N MET A 85 1.62 24.44 -2.58
CA MET A 85 1.82 23.47 -1.50
C MET A 85 1.59 22.03 -1.97
N LEU A 86 0.52 21.77 -2.72
CA LEU A 86 0.24 20.46 -3.31
C LEU A 86 1.36 20.02 -4.24
N ASN A 87 1.86 20.91 -5.10
CA ASN A 87 2.98 20.61 -5.99
C ASN A 87 4.25 20.32 -5.20
N SER A 88 4.53 21.04 -4.11
CA SER A 88 5.69 20.78 -3.24
C SER A 88 5.61 19.41 -2.57
N ILE A 89 4.44 19.02 -2.06
CA ILE A 89 4.23 17.70 -1.47
C ILE A 89 4.41 16.61 -2.53
N LYS A 90 3.75 16.75 -3.69
CA LYS A 90 3.90 15.81 -4.81
C LYS A 90 5.35 15.70 -5.31
N ALA A 91 6.08 16.81 -5.34
CA ALA A 91 7.49 16.84 -5.75
C ALA A 91 8.42 16.17 -4.73
N LYS A 92 8.12 16.22 -3.43
CA LYS A 92 8.85 15.44 -2.42
C LYS A 92 8.65 13.94 -2.62
N GLY A 93 7.58 13.55 -3.31
CA GLY A 93 7.20 12.17 -3.54
C GLY A 93 6.71 11.50 -2.27
N GLN A 94 5.94 10.44 -2.46
CA GLN A 94 5.71 9.49 -1.39
C GLN A 94 7.05 8.84 -1.05
N HIS A 95 7.52 9.01 0.18
CA HIS A 95 8.70 8.31 0.65
C HIS A 95 8.49 6.83 0.38
N LYS A 96 9.44 6.16 -0.29
CA LYS A 96 9.33 4.76 -0.71
C LYS A 96 8.68 3.96 0.40
N ILE A 97 7.54 3.34 0.09
CA ILE A 97 6.89 2.42 1.01
C ILE A 97 7.95 1.35 1.31
N PRO A 98 8.33 1.18 2.58
CA PRO A 98 9.26 0.13 2.92
C PRO A 98 8.62 -1.21 2.55
N VAL A 99 9.43 -2.11 2.00
CA VAL A 99 9.04 -3.50 1.82
C VAL A 99 8.69 -4.07 3.20
N GLU A 100 7.51 -4.65 3.30
CA GLU A 100 6.99 -5.31 4.50
C GLU A 100 7.24 -6.81 4.44
N PHE A 101 7.68 -7.35 5.56
CA PHE A 101 7.82 -8.78 5.78
C PHE A 101 6.72 -9.17 6.78
N ARG A 102 5.69 -9.87 6.29
CA ARG A 102 4.53 -10.23 7.12
C ARG A 102 4.49 -11.74 7.31
N GLU A 103 4.34 -12.17 8.56
CA GLU A 103 4.16 -13.59 8.87
C GLU A 103 2.79 -14.10 8.37
N LEU A 104 2.79 -15.33 7.86
CA LEU A 104 1.58 -16.02 7.43
C LEU A 104 1.04 -16.88 8.57
N VAL A 105 -0.21 -16.62 8.94
CA VAL A 105 -0.95 -17.38 9.95
C VAL A 105 -1.86 -18.39 9.25
N HIS A 106 -2.03 -19.57 9.84
CA HIS A 106 -2.95 -20.58 9.33
C HIS A 106 -3.95 -20.98 10.44
N PRO A 107 -5.26 -21.09 10.15
CA PRO A 107 -6.28 -21.37 11.18
C PRO A 107 -6.01 -22.66 11.98
N ASP A 108 -5.56 -23.71 11.29
CA ASP A 108 -5.36 -25.02 11.91
C ASP A 108 -3.95 -25.25 12.47
N LYS A 109 -3.02 -24.31 12.29
CA LYS A 109 -1.61 -24.48 12.68
C LYS A 109 -1.21 -23.40 13.67
N LYS A 110 -0.59 -23.81 14.78
CA LYS A 110 -0.12 -22.88 15.82
C LYS A 110 1.16 -22.13 15.44
N GLN A 111 1.88 -22.59 14.42
CA GLN A 111 3.15 -22.02 13.97
C GLN A 111 2.96 -21.18 12.72
N SER A 112 3.79 -20.14 12.57
CA SER A 112 3.87 -19.35 11.33
C SER A 112 4.20 -20.24 10.13
N GLN A 113 3.55 -19.99 8.99
CA GLN A 113 3.71 -20.75 7.74
C GLN A 113 4.68 -20.08 6.75
N GLY A 114 5.46 -19.11 7.22
CA GLY A 114 6.44 -18.38 6.42
C GLY A 114 6.20 -16.87 6.46
N ILE A 115 6.87 -16.16 5.55
CA ILE A 115 6.83 -14.70 5.45
C ILE A 115 6.47 -14.33 4.01
N VAL A 116 5.51 -13.43 3.86
CA VAL A 116 5.27 -12.74 2.60
C VAL A 116 6.03 -11.42 2.60
N GLU A 117 6.89 -11.25 1.59
CA GLU A 117 7.53 -9.97 1.27
C GLU A 117 6.62 -9.20 0.32
N MET A 118 6.16 -8.02 0.72
CA MET A 118 5.21 -7.25 -0.08
C MET A 118 5.32 -5.75 0.19
N TRP A 119 4.69 -4.94 -0.66
CA TRP A 119 4.39 -3.54 -0.38
C TRP A 119 2.92 -3.30 -0.71
N ALA A 120 2.23 -2.54 0.13
CA ALA A 120 0.82 -2.21 -0.05
C ALA A 120 0.61 -0.70 0.11
N GLU A 121 -0.05 -0.11 -0.89
CA GLU A 121 -0.38 1.31 -0.93
C GLU A 121 -1.88 1.52 -1.13
N VAL A 122 -2.43 2.57 -0.55
CA VAL A 122 -3.84 2.93 -0.70
C VAL A 122 -3.95 4.18 -1.55
N PHE A 123 -4.42 4.03 -2.79
CA PHE A 123 -4.61 5.13 -3.72
C PHE A 123 -6.08 5.57 -3.82
N PRO A 124 -6.36 6.87 -4.01
CA PRO A 124 -7.64 7.32 -4.56
C PRO A 124 -7.89 6.66 -5.92
N SER A 125 -9.15 6.40 -6.28
CA SER A 125 -9.50 5.69 -7.51
C SER A 125 -8.91 6.34 -8.79
N GLU A 126 -8.83 7.67 -8.83
CA GLU A 126 -8.24 8.42 -9.95
C GLU A 126 -6.73 8.21 -10.10
N GLU A 127 -6.03 7.99 -8.98
CA GLU A 127 -4.60 7.71 -8.98
C GLU A 127 -4.33 6.23 -9.23
N ALA A 128 -5.12 5.34 -8.62
CA ALA A 128 -5.10 3.91 -8.89
C ALA A 128 -5.27 3.60 -10.39
N ALA A 129 -6.16 4.33 -11.08
CA ALA A 129 -6.38 4.18 -12.52
C ALA A 129 -5.15 4.50 -13.40
N LYS A 130 -4.16 5.23 -12.88
CA LYS A 130 -2.90 5.51 -13.60
C LYS A 130 -1.93 4.34 -13.53
N HIS A 131 -2.12 3.43 -12.59
CA HIS A 131 -1.29 2.25 -12.40
C HIS A 131 -1.97 1.05 -13.07
N PRO A 132 -1.38 0.46 -14.14
CA PRO A 132 -1.97 -0.69 -14.78
C PRO A 132 -2.04 -1.87 -13.80
N VAL A 133 -3.13 -2.65 -13.88
CA VAL A 133 -3.26 -3.89 -13.12
C VAL A 133 -2.11 -4.82 -13.50
N GLN A 134 -1.29 -5.17 -12.51
CA GLN A 134 -0.20 -6.12 -12.73
C GLN A 134 -0.76 -7.54 -12.70
N THR A 135 -0.50 -8.30 -13.77
CA THR A 135 -0.78 -9.74 -13.77
C THR A 135 0.26 -10.44 -12.91
N VAL A 136 -0.19 -11.12 -11.85
CA VAL A 136 0.66 -12.01 -11.05
C VAL A 136 1.11 -13.16 -11.94
N LYS A 137 2.43 -13.33 -12.08
CA LYS A 137 3.03 -14.46 -12.79
C LYS A 137 3.74 -15.35 -11.77
N PRO A 138 3.73 -16.68 -11.96
CA PRO A 138 4.57 -17.55 -11.15
C PRO A 138 6.04 -17.12 -11.29
N PRO A 139 6.85 -17.22 -10.22
CA PRO A 139 8.28 -16.99 -10.32
C PRO A 139 8.89 -17.95 -11.35
N SER A 140 10.01 -17.54 -11.96
CA SER A 140 10.80 -18.48 -12.76
C SER A 140 11.21 -19.66 -11.89
N ARG A 141 11.06 -20.89 -12.41
CA ARG A 141 11.57 -22.07 -11.72
C ARG A 141 13.08 -21.95 -11.61
N GLU A 142 13.57 -21.84 -10.39
CA GLU A 142 15.00 -21.91 -10.08
C GLU A 142 15.30 -23.33 -9.57
N GLU A 143 16.39 -23.92 -10.06
CA GLU A 143 16.88 -25.20 -9.55
C GLU A 143 17.68 -24.96 -8.28
N TYR A 144 17.22 -25.52 -7.16
CA TYR A 144 17.92 -25.47 -5.88
C TYR A 144 18.46 -26.85 -5.52
N GLU A 145 19.66 -26.89 -4.93
CA GLU A 145 20.25 -28.11 -4.35
C GLU A 145 20.34 -27.94 -2.83
N ILE A 146 19.69 -28.83 -2.07
CA ILE A 146 19.86 -28.89 -0.62
C ILE A 146 20.98 -29.88 -0.32
N ARG A 147 22.08 -29.39 0.26
CA ARG A 147 23.20 -30.24 0.72
C ARG A 147 23.15 -30.39 2.24
N LEU A 148 22.84 -31.60 2.70
CA LEU A 148 23.01 -31.99 4.10
C LEU A 148 24.38 -32.66 4.25
N VAL A 149 25.31 -32.02 4.96
CA VAL A 149 26.63 -32.60 5.26
C VAL A 149 26.68 -32.99 6.74
N LEU A 150 26.73 -34.29 7.01
CA LEU A 150 26.90 -34.83 8.35
C LEU A 150 28.39 -35.18 8.55
N TRP A 151 29.10 -34.33 9.28
CA TRP A 151 30.55 -34.49 9.49
C TRP A 151 30.88 -35.60 10.50
N GLU A 152 30.12 -35.70 11.59
CA GLU A 152 30.29 -36.75 12.59
C GLU A 152 28.93 -37.18 13.14
N THR A 153 28.76 -38.48 13.35
CA THR A 153 27.61 -39.03 14.10
C THR A 153 28.16 -39.94 15.20
N ARG A 154 27.55 -39.92 16.38
CA ARG A 154 27.83 -40.87 17.47
C ARG A 154 26.53 -41.55 17.87
N ASP A 155 26.59 -42.85 18.09
CA ASP A 155 25.47 -43.70 18.53
C ASP A 155 24.24 -43.72 17.59
N VAL A 156 24.44 -43.44 16.29
CA VAL A 156 23.38 -43.56 15.28
C VAL A 156 23.41 -44.98 14.69
N LYS A 157 22.35 -45.76 14.95
CA LYS A 157 22.15 -47.07 14.30
C LYS A 157 21.70 -46.85 12.86
N ILE A 158 22.59 -47.03 11.90
CA ILE A 158 22.25 -47.03 10.48
C ILE A 158 21.62 -48.39 10.14
N PRO A 159 20.35 -48.46 9.72
CA PRO A 159 19.78 -49.71 9.24
C PRO A 159 20.41 -50.04 7.88
N ASN A 160 21.20 -51.11 7.82
CA ASN A 160 21.75 -51.72 6.59
C ASN A 160 22.79 -50.89 5.80
N GLY A 161 23.74 -50.23 6.47
CA GLY A 161 24.91 -49.63 5.80
C GLY A 161 26.16 -50.52 5.89
N THR A 162 26.80 -50.83 4.77
CA THR A 162 28.18 -51.33 4.77
C THR A 162 29.10 -50.16 5.07
N SER A 163 29.82 -50.23 6.19
CA SER A 163 30.88 -49.26 6.52
C SER A 163 31.94 -49.27 5.41
N VAL A 164 32.28 -48.09 4.89
CA VAL A 164 33.46 -47.88 4.03
C VAL A 164 34.58 -47.32 4.90
#